data_AF-A0A1N6E3T3-F1
#
_entry.id   AF-A0A1N6E3T3-F1
#
_cell.length_a   1.000
_cell.length_b   1.000
_cell.length_c   1.000
_cell.angle_alpha   90.00
_cell.angle_beta   90.00
_cell.angle_gamma   90.00
#
_symmetry.space_group_name_H-M   'P 1'
#
loop_
_entity.id
_entity.type
_entity.pdbx_description
1 polymer ?
#
loop_
_entity_poly.entity_id
_entity_poly.type
_entity_poly.pdbx_seq_one_letter_code
_entity_poly.pdbx_strand_id
1 'polypeptide(L)'
;MIWLKRLVVVSLLCLMGVATWLWLTMLSPWFYERPEELPDIEQRTQQVFVYGTLRYLPIRWVVMGTSGSPKPARLDGFERQGLDLSRNADSHVDGLLLTVSPEALQRLDRYERLGIRYERVEQTLADGSTAWVYVRLPMVSELDIHPPAHRIALVTYD
;
A
#
# COMPACT_ATOMS: atom_id res chain seq x y z
N MET A 1 -40.85 23.48 1.86
CA MET A 1 -40.47 22.30 2.65
C MET A 1 -40.29 21.02 1.83
N ILE A 2 -41.24 20.60 0.98
CA ILE A 2 -41.14 19.33 0.22
C ILE A 2 -39.96 19.31 -0.77
N TRP A 3 -39.71 20.42 -1.47
CA TRP A 3 -38.59 20.53 -2.41
C TRP A 3 -37.22 20.47 -1.72
N LEU A 4 -37.08 21.09 -0.54
CA LEU A 4 -35.87 20.99 0.27
C LEU A 4 -35.64 19.55 0.76
N LYS A 5 -36.69 18.87 1.23
CA LYS A 5 -36.61 17.45 1.63
C LYS A 5 -36.20 16.56 0.46
N ARG A 6 -36.77 16.78 -0.74
CA ARG A 6 -36.40 16.04 -1.96
C ARG A 6 -34.94 16.29 -2.36
N LEU A 7 -34.48 17.54 -2.28
CA LEU A 7 -33.09 17.89 -2.59
C LEU A 7 -32.12 17.20 -1.63
N VAL A 8 -32.42 17.19 -0.32
CA VAL A 8 -31.62 16.47 0.68
C VAL A 8 -31.58 14.96 0.38
N VAL A 9 -32.73 14.36 0.07
CA VAL A 9 -32.81 12.92 -0.26
C VAL A 9 -32.00 12.60 -1.52
N VAL A 10 -32.12 13.39 -2.58
CA VAL A 10 -31.34 13.19 -3.81
C VAL A 10 -29.85 13.33 -3.54
N SER A 11 -29.43 14.35 -2.77
CA SER A 11 -28.02 14.51 -2.40
C SER A 11 -27.49 13.32 -1.60
N LEU A 12 -28.27 12.78 -0.65
CA LEU A 12 -27.88 11.58 0.10
C LEU A 12 -27.77 10.35 -0.79
N LEU A 13 -28.70 10.17 -1.74
CA LEU A 13 -28.65 9.06 -2.70
C LEU A 13 -27.42 9.18 -3.60
N CYS A 14 -27.10 10.38 -4.10
CA CYS A 14 -25.89 10.62 -4.89
C CYS A 14 -24.63 10.31 -4.08
N LEU A 15 -24.56 10.79 -2.83
CA LEU A 15 -23.41 10.55 -1.95
C LEU A 15 -23.24 9.05 -1.67
N MET A 16 -24.34 8.34 -1.42
CA MET A 16 -24.33 6.89 -1.24
C MET A 16 -23.88 6.16 -2.52
N GLY A 17 -24.35 6.59 -3.69
CA GLY A 17 -23.92 6.04 -4.97
C GLY A 17 -22.41 6.21 -5.20
N VAL A 18 -21.86 7.40 -4.92
CA VAL A 18 -20.41 7.65 -5.00
C VAL A 18 -19.63 6.80 -4.00
N ALA A 19 -20.11 6.70 -2.76
CA ALA A 19 -19.48 5.88 -1.74
C ALA A 19 -19.46 4.38 -2.12
N THR A 20 -20.58 3.85 -2.62
CA THR A 20 -20.68 2.48 -3.11
C THR A 20 -19.76 2.26 -4.31
N TRP A 21 -19.70 3.19 -5.25
CA TRP A 21 -18.81 3.09 -6.41
C TRP A 21 -17.32 3.10 -6.01
N LEU A 22 -16.91 3.98 -5.09
CA LEU A 22 -15.55 4.02 -4.56
C LEU A 22 -15.20 2.71 -3.81
N TRP A 23 -16.12 2.21 -3.00
CA TRP A 23 -15.92 0.93 -2.32
C TRP A 23 -15.79 -0.23 -3.30
N LEU A 24 -16.66 -0.29 -4.31
CA LEU A 24 -16.61 -1.32 -5.35
C LEU A 24 -15.31 -1.28 -6.15
N THR A 25 -14.81 -0.10 -6.50
CA THR A 25 -13.62 0.02 -7.37
C THR A 25 -12.29 -0.07 -6.63
N MET A 26 -12.23 0.27 -5.33
CA MET A 26 -10.96 0.36 -4.58
C MET A 26 -10.80 -0.69 -3.48
N LEU A 27 -11.89 -1.19 -2.89
CA LEU A 27 -11.86 -2.03 -1.68
C LEU A 27 -12.50 -3.41 -1.87
N SER A 28 -13.41 -3.52 -2.84
CA SER A 28 -14.16 -4.74 -3.09
C SER A 28 -13.25 -5.90 -3.49
N PRO A 29 -13.49 -7.10 -2.95
CA PRO A 29 -12.76 -8.31 -3.33
C PRO A 29 -13.02 -8.75 -4.78
N TRP A 30 -14.03 -8.20 -5.47
CA TRP A 30 -14.44 -8.70 -6.80
C TRP A 30 -13.67 -8.13 -7.98
N PHE A 31 -13.02 -6.97 -7.84
CA PHE A 31 -12.38 -6.27 -8.97
C PHE A 31 -10.84 -6.31 -8.93
N TYR A 32 -10.28 -7.05 -7.98
CA TYR A 32 -8.85 -7.26 -7.88
C TYR A 32 -8.58 -8.74 -7.67
N GLU A 33 -7.98 -9.35 -8.68
CA GLU A 33 -7.39 -10.67 -8.59
C GLU A 33 -5.91 -10.48 -8.30
N ARG A 34 -5.44 -11.09 -7.21
CA ARG A 34 -4.02 -11.07 -6.87
C ARG A 34 -3.28 -11.96 -7.87
N PRO A 35 -2.24 -11.47 -8.56
CA PRO A 35 -1.42 -12.31 -9.43
C PRO A 35 -0.87 -13.54 -8.68
N GLU A 36 -0.93 -14.72 -9.30
CA GLU A 36 -0.50 -15.99 -8.71
C GLU A 36 1.02 -16.03 -8.44
N GLU A 37 1.78 -15.20 -9.13
CA GLU A 37 3.24 -15.09 -9.03
C GLU A 37 3.71 -14.44 -7.72
N LEU A 38 2.80 -13.82 -6.95
CA LEU A 38 3.15 -13.13 -5.71
C LEU A 38 3.31 -14.12 -4.55
N PRO A 39 4.36 -13.98 -3.72
CA PRO A 39 4.57 -14.87 -2.58
C PRO A 39 3.41 -14.81 -1.58
N ASP A 40 3.11 -15.95 -0.97
CA ASP A 40 2.05 -16.06 0.03
C ASP A 40 2.28 -15.12 1.22
N ILE A 41 1.17 -14.65 1.79
CA ILE A 41 1.24 -13.81 3.00
C ILE A 41 1.47 -14.72 4.20
N GLU A 42 2.58 -14.48 4.88
CA GLU A 42 2.87 -15.16 6.14
C GLU A 42 1.77 -14.87 7.18
N GLN A 43 1.38 -15.90 7.93
CA GLN A 43 0.35 -15.85 8.96
C GLN A 43 0.82 -15.16 10.27
N ARG A 44 1.73 -14.18 10.16
CA ARG A 44 2.24 -13.38 11.28
C ARG A 44 1.94 -11.90 11.08
N THR A 45 2.05 -11.12 12.15
CA THR A 45 2.03 -9.67 12.03
C THR A 45 3.24 -9.19 11.26
N GLN A 46 3.02 -8.26 10.35
CA GLN A 46 4.07 -7.74 9.47
C GLN A 46 4.19 -6.23 9.64
N GLN A 47 5.40 -5.73 9.39
CA GLN A 47 5.73 -4.32 9.47
C GLN A 47 5.66 -3.71 8.07
N VAL A 48 4.87 -2.65 7.92
CA VAL A 48 4.66 -1.96 6.65
C VAL A 48 4.96 -0.49 6.83
N PHE A 49 5.88 0.05 6.04
CA PHE A 49 6.19 1.47 6.02
C PHE A 49 5.31 2.19 5.00
N VAL A 50 4.63 3.24 5.45
CA VAL A 50 3.72 4.06 4.64
C VAL A 50 4.13 5.54 4.66
N TYR A 51 4.16 6.16 3.48
CA TYR A 51 4.61 7.55 3.31
C TYR A 51 3.59 8.46 2.61
N GLY A 52 2.47 7.89 2.16
CA GLY A 52 1.39 8.58 1.43
C GLY A 52 0.07 8.69 2.20
N THR A 53 -1.04 8.43 1.51
CA THR A 53 -2.42 8.55 2.03
C THR A 53 -2.70 7.65 3.24
N LEU A 54 -2.05 6.49 3.31
CA LEU A 54 -2.15 5.57 4.45
C LEU A 54 -1.61 6.16 5.76
N ARG A 55 -1.03 7.37 5.78
CA ARG A 55 -0.73 8.08 7.03
C ARG A 55 -1.99 8.54 7.76
N TYR A 56 -3.06 8.84 7.02
CA TYR A 56 -4.30 9.36 7.59
C TYR A 56 -5.13 8.23 8.23
N LEU A 57 -5.50 8.43 9.50
CA LEU A 57 -6.26 7.45 10.29
C LEU A 57 -7.58 6.99 9.61
N PRO A 58 -8.40 7.87 9.00
CA PRO A 58 -9.64 7.42 8.36
C PRO A 58 -9.38 6.48 7.18
N ILE A 59 -8.33 6.77 6.39
CA ILE A 59 -7.95 5.94 5.25
C ILE A 59 -7.49 4.56 5.74
N ARG A 60 -6.67 4.51 6.79
CA ARG A 60 -6.26 3.24 7.41
C ARG A 60 -7.45 2.42 7.89
N TRP A 61 -8.42 3.05 8.54
CA TRP A 61 -9.61 2.35 9.02
C TRP A 61 -10.46 1.82 7.85
N VAL A 62 -10.66 2.62 6.80
CA VAL A 62 -11.40 2.20 5.60
C VAL A 62 -10.67 1.07 4.87
N VAL A 63 -9.34 1.15 4.72
CA VAL A 63 -8.53 0.20 3.95
C VAL A 63 -8.22 -1.09 4.70
N MET A 64 -7.80 -1.00 5.96
CA MET A 64 -7.37 -2.14 6.78
C MET A 64 -8.41 -2.60 7.79
N GLY A 65 -9.43 -1.79 8.10
CA GLY A 65 -10.39 -2.07 9.18
C GLY A 65 -9.84 -1.78 10.58
N THR A 66 -8.59 -1.33 10.67
CA THR A 66 -7.87 -1.06 11.91
C THR A 66 -6.93 0.13 11.72
N SER A 67 -6.44 0.70 12.82
CA SER A 67 -5.42 1.76 12.78
C SER A 67 -4.00 1.21 12.55
N GLY A 68 -3.75 -0.08 12.82
CA GLY A 68 -2.45 -0.73 12.58
C GLY A 68 -1.29 -0.19 13.44
N SER A 69 -1.59 0.39 14.61
CA SER A 69 -0.60 0.86 15.60
C SER A 69 0.56 1.67 14.99
N PRO A 70 0.30 2.88 14.47
CA PRO A 70 1.29 3.66 13.75
C PRO A 70 2.42 4.12 14.67
N LYS A 71 3.66 3.98 14.21
CA LYS A 71 4.83 4.60 14.81
C LYS A 71 5.52 5.51 13.79
N PRO A 72 5.99 6.71 14.16
CA PRO A 72 6.84 7.49 13.28
C PRO A 72 8.07 6.68 12.88
N ALA A 73 8.40 6.70 11.59
CA ALA A 73 9.57 6.00 11.05
C ALA A 73 10.16 6.78 9.88
N ARG A 74 11.42 6.49 9.58
CA ARG A 74 12.18 7.12 8.51
C ARG A 74 12.83 6.06 7.62
N LEU A 75 12.74 6.28 6.31
CA LEU A 75 13.40 5.50 5.29
C LEU A 75 14.51 6.35 4.66
N ASP A 76 15.76 5.95 4.85
CA ASP A 76 16.94 6.66 4.35
C ASP A 76 17.33 6.14 2.96
N GLY A 77 17.98 6.98 2.14
CA GLY A 77 18.43 6.60 0.80
C GLY A 77 17.36 6.73 -0.29
N PHE A 78 16.23 7.36 0.06
CA PHE A 78 15.10 7.58 -0.82
C PHE A 78 14.62 9.02 -0.74
N GLU A 79 14.10 9.50 -1.86
CA GLU A 79 13.42 10.78 -1.99
C GLU A 79 12.01 10.55 -2.52
N ARG A 80 11.02 11.23 -1.92
CA ARG A 80 9.62 11.15 -2.35
C ARG A 80 9.35 12.16 -3.45
N GLN A 81 9.01 11.68 -4.65
CA GLN A 81 8.54 12.49 -5.77
C GLN A 81 7.05 12.25 -6.00
N GLY A 82 6.20 13.07 -5.37
CA GLY A 82 4.75 12.92 -5.45
C GLY A 82 4.25 11.63 -4.77
N LEU A 83 3.72 10.70 -5.55
CA LEU A 83 3.28 9.37 -5.09
C LEU A 83 4.38 8.30 -5.21
N ASP A 84 5.52 8.67 -5.79
CA ASP A 84 6.58 7.76 -6.17
C ASP A 84 7.77 7.95 -5.23
N LEU A 85 8.58 6.91 -5.10
CA LEU A 85 9.89 7.01 -4.48
C LEU A 85 10.93 7.15 -5.60
N SER A 86 12.10 7.66 -5.26
CA SER A 86 13.28 7.70 -6.13
C SER A 86 14.50 7.44 -5.25
N ARG A 87 15.52 6.73 -5.75
CA ARG A 87 16.73 6.52 -4.96
C ARG A 87 17.50 7.85 -4.85
N ASN A 88 17.86 8.22 -3.63
CA ASN A 88 18.71 9.36 -3.36
C ASN A 88 19.42 9.12 -2.02
N ALA A 89 20.73 8.80 -2.09
CA ALA A 89 21.53 8.39 -0.93
C ALA A 89 21.60 9.46 0.17
N ASP A 90 21.47 10.73 -0.20
CA ASP A 90 21.58 11.88 0.71
C ASP A 90 20.21 12.34 1.24
N SER A 91 19.13 11.66 0.84
CA SER A 91 17.75 12.02 1.19
C SER A 91 17.08 10.97 2.07
N HIS A 92 15.97 11.38 2.69
CA HIS A 92 15.15 10.51 3.52
C HIS A 92 13.67 10.83 3.34
N VAL A 93 12.84 9.81 3.62
CA VAL A 93 11.38 9.93 3.62
C VAL A 93 10.84 9.65 5.02
N ASP A 94 10.17 10.64 5.60
CA ASP A 94 9.43 10.47 6.85
C ASP A 94 8.04 9.88 6.59
N GLY A 95 7.74 8.81 7.31
CA GLY A 95 6.49 8.06 7.19
C GLY A 95 6.00 7.50 8.51
N LEU A 96 5.17 6.48 8.42
CA LEU A 96 4.70 5.70 9.55
C LEU A 96 5.02 4.23 9.32
N LEU A 97 5.47 3.56 10.36
CA LEU A 97 5.55 2.11 10.46
C LEU A 97 4.25 1.58 11.05
N LEU A 98 3.58 0.71 10.30
CA LEU A 98 2.35 0.06 10.70
C LEU A 98 2.64 -1.40 11.03
N THR A 99 2.03 -1.90 12.12
CA THR A 99 1.98 -3.33 12.41
C THR A 99 0.62 -3.86 11.97
N VAL A 100 0.62 -4.70 10.95
CA VAL A 100 -0.61 -5.19 10.29
C VAL A 100 -0.75 -6.69 10.46
N SER A 101 -2.00 -7.15 10.63
CA SER A 101 -2.33 -8.58 10.57
C SER A 101 -2.28 -9.08 9.11
N PRO A 102 -2.21 -10.40 8.89
CA PRO A 102 -2.27 -10.99 7.54
C PRO A 102 -3.49 -10.53 6.73
N GLU A 103 -4.66 -10.45 7.37
CA GLU A 103 -5.90 -9.96 6.74
C GLU A 103 -5.83 -8.48 6.37
N ALA A 104 -5.28 -7.65 7.26
CA ALA A 104 -5.08 -6.23 6.99
C ALA A 104 -4.08 -6.03 5.84
N LEU A 105 -3.02 -6.85 5.78
CA LEU A 105 -2.05 -6.85 4.69
C LEU A 105 -2.69 -7.23 3.35
N GLN A 106 -3.51 -8.28 3.30
CA GLN A 106 -4.24 -8.66 2.07
C GLN A 106 -5.13 -7.52 1.55
N ARG A 107 -5.80 -6.80 2.45
CA ARG A 107 -6.62 -5.65 2.07
C ARG A 107 -5.78 -4.47 1.58
N LEU A 108 -4.59 -4.31 2.14
CA LEU A 108 -3.64 -3.27 1.73
C LEU A 108 -3.08 -3.59 0.34
N ASP A 109 -2.67 -4.84 0.11
CA ASP A 109 -2.23 -5.34 -1.20
C ASP A 109 -3.29 -5.08 -2.29
N ARG A 110 -4.57 -5.27 -1.94
CA ARG A 110 -5.69 -4.96 -2.82
C ARG A 110 -5.83 -3.47 -3.12
N TYR A 111 -5.79 -2.65 -2.08
CA TYR A 111 -5.92 -1.19 -2.20
C TYR A 111 -4.79 -0.60 -3.06
N GLU A 112 -3.56 -1.08 -2.87
CA GLU A 112 -2.40 -0.67 -3.65
C GLU A 112 -2.32 -1.38 -5.03
N ARG A 113 -3.17 -2.38 -5.29
CA ARG A 113 -3.15 -3.20 -6.52
C ARG A 113 -1.76 -3.82 -6.76
N LEU A 114 -1.29 -4.58 -5.78
CA LEU A 114 -0.01 -5.28 -5.79
C LEU A 114 0.15 -6.12 -7.08
N GLY A 115 1.32 -6.04 -7.72
CA GLY A 115 1.64 -6.72 -8.99
C GLY A 115 1.08 -6.03 -10.25
N ILE A 116 0.22 -5.02 -10.13
CA ILE A 116 -0.29 -4.25 -11.28
C ILE A 116 0.25 -2.81 -11.27
N ARG A 117 0.26 -2.18 -10.10
CA ARG A 117 0.69 -0.78 -9.93
C ARG A 117 1.89 -0.64 -9.02
N TYR A 118 1.90 -1.41 -7.94
CA TYR A 118 2.96 -1.43 -6.95
C TYR A 118 3.47 -2.84 -6.74
N GLU A 119 4.69 -2.95 -6.24
CA GLU A 119 5.30 -4.14 -5.69
C GLU A 119 5.70 -3.88 -4.24
N ARG A 120 5.86 -4.95 -3.47
CA ARG A 120 6.22 -4.87 -2.06
C ARG A 120 7.68 -5.28 -1.92
N VAL A 121 8.53 -4.30 -1.59
CA VAL A 121 9.97 -4.49 -1.44
C VAL A 121 10.33 -4.37 0.04
N GLU A 122 11.17 -5.27 0.53
CA GLU A 122 11.66 -5.23 1.90
C GLU A 122 12.77 -4.16 2.00
N GLN A 123 12.65 -3.25 2.97
CA GLN A 123 13.62 -2.18 3.19
C GLN A 123 13.97 -2.04 4.68
N THR A 124 15.20 -1.63 4.94
CA THR A 124 15.67 -1.32 6.29
C THR A 124 15.41 0.16 6.60
N LEU A 125 14.78 0.42 7.74
CA LEU A 125 14.50 1.75 8.25
C LEU A 125 15.69 2.32 9.03
N ALA A 126 15.68 3.62 9.28
CA ALA A 126 16.75 4.33 10.00
C ALA A 126 16.98 3.79 11.44
N ASP A 127 15.97 3.16 12.04
CA ASP A 127 16.06 2.54 13.37
C ASP A 127 16.61 1.09 13.33
N GLY A 128 16.99 0.61 12.15
CA GLY A 128 17.50 -0.75 11.91
C GLY A 128 16.42 -1.82 11.80
N SER A 129 15.14 -1.46 11.94
CA SER A 129 14.04 -2.40 11.72
C SER A 129 13.79 -2.62 10.23
N THR A 130 13.23 -3.77 9.89
CA THR A 130 12.87 -4.10 8.51
C THR A 130 11.37 -3.99 8.31
N ALA A 131 10.98 -3.36 7.20
CA ALA A 131 9.58 -3.14 6.85
C ALA A 131 9.35 -3.31 5.36
N TRP A 132 8.14 -3.73 5.02
CA TRP A 132 7.65 -3.75 3.65
C TRP A 132 7.31 -2.34 3.19
N VAL A 133 7.80 -1.96 2.00
CA VAL A 133 7.51 -0.69 1.34
C VAL A 133 6.83 -0.98 0.01
N TYR A 134 5.74 -0.27 -0.29
CA TYR A 134 5.13 -0.33 -1.61
C TYR A 134 5.84 0.62 -2.55
N VAL A 135 6.36 0.07 -3.64
CA VAL A 135 7.09 0.81 -4.68
C VAL A 135 6.41 0.58 -6.02
N ARG A 136 6.36 1.60 -6.87
CA ARG A 136 5.73 1.51 -8.18
C ARG A 136 6.55 0.68 -9.16
N LEU A 137 5.90 -0.12 -10.01
CA LEU A 137 6.55 -1.11 -10.87
C LEU A 137 7.60 -0.59 -11.89
N PRO A 138 7.58 0.62 -12.47
CA PRO A 138 8.75 1.06 -13.23
C PRO A 138 10.00 1.26 -12.35
N MET A 139 9.81 1.55 -11.06
CA MET A 139 10.89 1.86 -10.11
C MET A 139 11.48 0.62 -9.43
N VAL A 140 10.74 -0.49 -9.35
CA VAL A 140 11.30 -1.76 -8.83
C VAL A 140 12.49 -2.21 -9.66
N SER A 141 12.40 -2.04 -10.98
CA SER A 141 13.51 -2.37 -11.88
C SER A 141 14.78 -1.55 -11.56
N GLU A 142 14.65 -0.28 -11.13
CA GLU A 142 15.79 0.54 -10.68
C GLU A 142 16.31 0.15 -9.29
N LEU A 143 15.46 -0.42 -8.43
CA LEU A 143 15.86 -0.95 -7.13
C LEU A 143 16.64 -2.26 -7.28
N ASP A 144 16.25 -3.12 -8.22
CA ASP A 144 16.85 -4.43 -8.49
C ASP A 144 18.19 -4.37 -9.24
N ILE A 145 18.53 -3.26 -9.91
CA ILE A 145 19.81 -3.11 -10.63
C ILE A 145 21.03 -3.17 -9.68
N HIS A 146 20.84 -3.01 -8.37
CA HIS A 146 21.81 -3.38 -7.35
C HIS A 146 21.15 -4.22 -6.25
N PRO A 147 21.12 -5.56 -6.40
CA PRO A 147 20.46 -6.43 -5.44
C PRO A 147 21.34 -6.61 -4.19
N PRO A 148 20.80 -6.50 -2.95
CA PRO A 148 21.29 -7.35 -1.89
C PRO A 148 20.77 -8.77 -2.21
N ALA A 149 21.68 -9.61 -2.72
CA ALA A 149 21.54 -11.05 -2.92
C ALA A 149 20.23 -11.69 -2.42
N HIS A 150 19.18 -11.70 -3.25
CA HIS A 150 18.14 -12.71 -3.15
C HIS A 150 17.97 -13.40 -4.50
N ARG A 151 17.88 -14.72 -4.41
CA ARG A 151 18.19 -15.67 -5.48
C ARG A 151 17.17 -15.56 -6.61
N ILE A 152 17.61 -15.06 -7.76
CA ILE A 152 16.99 -15.42 -9.04
C ILE A 152 17.47 -16.84 -9.34
N ALA A 153 16.65 -17.84 -9.01
CA ALA A 153 16.84 -19.18 -9.54
C ALA A 153 16.42 -19.17 -11.01
N LEU A 154 17.36 -18.86 -11.91
CA LEU A 154 17.22 -19.15 -13.33
C LEU A 154 17.18 -20.67 -13.49
N VAL A 155 16.00 -21.21 -13.73
CA VAL A 155 15.86 -22.58 -14.24
C VAL A 155 16.18 -22.51 -15.74
N THR A 156 17.42 -22.80 -16.09
CA THR A 156 17.79 -23.19 -17.46
C THR A 156 17.18 -24.54 -17.77
N TYR A 157 16.39 -24.61 -18.85
CA TYR A 157 16.02 -25.87 -19.49
C TYR A 157 17.08 -26.15 -20.57
N ASP A 158 17.78 -27.28 -20.44
CA ASP A 158 18.57 -27.90 -21.52
C ASP A 158 17.65 -28.58 -22.54
#